data_AF-A0A0M9ZCY8-F1
#
_entry.id   AF-A0A0M9ZCY8-F1
#
_cell.length_a   1.000
_cell.length_b   1.000
_cell.length_c   1.000
_cell.angle_alpha   90.00
_cell.angle_beta   90.00
_cell.angle_gamma   90.00
#
_symmetry.space_group_name_H-M   'P 1'
#
loop_
_entity.id
_entity.type
_entity.pdbx_description
1 polymer ?
#
loop_
_entity_poly.entity_id
_entity_poly.type
_entity_poly.pdbx_seq_one_letter_code
_entity_poly.pdbx_strand_id
1 'polypeptide(L)'
;MPVDRPVALDEYPIHQAPLSMKHLVSGDRNAYDRCIFHVFDHAGRAVLILGLGVYPNAGVIDAYATLRIGDELLAVRASDALTDDRMNLSVGPLSIVVDVPLKQITLRCAPDSDDPHGLSYDITWTAEFPAVWEPHHIQRRGDRLMLEGRRFVQAGNVTGTIRAKGEEFTLTAGEWSGTRDRSWGVRPIPGEEGGRAAEEYRPDGFHWLWIPVRFADRFVMVIAQEDADGHRTLNEAVQVFPEDSGRADVQLGWPHTEIRYRPGSRHPVSAVVHLTDPSRKPLELGVEILNSSPLAVGAGYPPAGDWQHGTWQGRGWSDRRVYDLSHPAAHPMAAFGVTDHSARFTLDGQTGHGIFEHGSFGRHDPSGFADYSSVAP
;
A
#
# COMPACT_ATOMS: atom_id res chain seq x y z
N MET A 1 -21.28 -24.93 19.60
CA MET A 1 -19.90 -24.74 19.11
C MET A 1 -19.74 -25.54 17.85
N PRO A 2 -19.23 -24.97 16.75
CA PRO A 2 -18.83 -25.78 15.59
C PRO A 2 -17.82 -26.85 16.04
N VAL A 3 -17.90 -28.03 15.47
CA VAL A 3 -16.97 -29.12 15.76
C VAL A 3 -15.60 -28.72 15.24
N ASP A 4 -14.61 -28.71 16.12
CA ASP A 4 -13.23 -28.41 15.74
C ASP A 4 -12.64 -29.58 14.95
N ARG A 5 -12.15 -29.29 13.74
CA ARG A 5 -11.62 -30.27 12.78
C ARG A 5 -10.48 -29.64 11.97
N PRO A 6 -9.50 -30.44 11.51
CA PRO A 6 -8.52 -29.98 10.54
C PRO A 6 -9.18 -29.40 9.27
N VAL A 7 -8.49 -28.46 8.62
CA VAL A 7 -8.92 -27.82 7.37
C VAL A 7 -8.07 -28.32 6.20
N ALA A 8 -8.51 -28.11 4.97
CA ALA A 8 -7.82 -28.65 3.77
C ALA A 8 -6.33 -28.25 3.66
N LEU A 9 -5.96 -27.07 4.19
CA LEU A 9 -4.56 -26.64 4.21
C LEU A 9 -3.66 -27.44 5.17
N ASP A 10 -4.23 -28.19 6.11
CA ASP A 10 -3.47 -29.03 7.05
C ASP A 10 -2.83 -30.26 6.40
N GLU A 11 -3.20 -30.57 5.16
CA GLU A 11 -2.66 -31.71 4.42
C GLU A 11 -1.27 -31.42 3.83
N TYR A 12 -0.84 -30.15 3.84
CA TYR A 12 0.45 -29.70 3.30
C TYR A 12 1.47 -29.48 4.42
N PRO A 13 2.78 -29.70 4.16
CA PRO A 13 3.84 -29.50 5.16
C PRO A 13 4.23 -28.02 5.30
N ILE A 14 3.29 -27.18 5.71
CA ILE A 14 3.43 -25.71 5.74
C ILE A 14 3.26 -25.08 7.13
N HIS A 15 3.00 -25.90 8.16
CA HIS A 15 2.80 -25.42 9.53
C HIS A 15 4.10 -24.86 10.14
N GLN A 16 4.01 -23.66 10.71
CA GLN A 16 5.10 -23.03 11.49
C GLN A 16 4.95 -23.22 13.00
N ALA A 17 3.78 -23.69 13.45
CA ALA A 17 3.42 -23.95 14.84
C ALA A 17 2.56 -25.24 14.89
N PRO A 18 2.46 -25.93 16.05
CA PRO A 18 1.62 -27.12 16.21
C PRO A 18 0.13 -26.76 16.32
N LEU A 19 -0.39 -26.05 15.31
CA LEU A 19 -1.75 -25.53 15.21
C LEU A 19 -2.27 -25.84 13.80
N SER A 20 -3.57 -26.06 13.64
CA SER A 20 -4.20 -26.07 12.31
C SER A 20 -3.96 -24.75 11.59
N MET A 21 -3.86 -24.77 10.25
CA MET A 21 -3.78 -23.58 9.39
C MET A 21 -4.98 -22.64 9.51
N LYS A 22 -6.04 -23.06 10.21
CA LYS A 22 -7.14 -22.21 10.65
C LYS A 22 -6.71 -21.12 11.63
N HIS A 23 -5.71 -21.40 12.47
CA HIS A 23 -5.31 -20.56 13.60
C HIS A 23 -4.02 -19.80 13.33
N LEU A 24 -3.95 -18.57 13.83
CA LEU A 24 -2.69 -17.85 13.97
C LEU A 24 -2.04 -18.19 15.30
N VAL A 25 -0.70 -18.16 15.33
CA VAL A 25 0.07 -18.29 16.59
C VAL A 25 -0.18 -17.13 17.55
N SER A 26 -0.47 -15.94 17.02
CA SER A 26 -0.82 -14.77 17.81
C SER A 26 -2.32 -14.76 18.12
N GLY A 27 -2.66 -14.57 19.39
CA GLY A 27 -4.03 -14.29 19.83
C GLY A 27 -4.44 -12.81 19.70
N ASP A 28 -3.57 -11.95 19.17
CA ASP A 28 -3.85 -10.53 19.00
C ASP A 28 -4.99 -10.32 17.99
N ARG A 29 -6.04 -9.61 18.40
CA ARG A 29 -7.19 -9.28 17.56
C ARG A 29 -6.79 -8.63 16.22
N ASN A 30 -5.72 -7.83 16.26
CA ASN A 30 -5.21 -7.03 15.15
C ASN A 30 -4.27 -7.81 14.22
N ALA A 31 -4.17 -9.13 14.40
CA ALA A 31 -3.40 -9.97 13.51
C ALA A 31 -4.01 -9.99 12.10
N TYR A 32 -3.17 -9.77 11.09
CA TYR A 32 -3.59 -9.54 9.71
C TYR A 32 -2.65 -10.20 8.70
N ASP A 33 -3.19 -10.39 7.50
CA ASP A 33 -2.44 -10.66 6.28
C ASP A 33 -3.05 -9.86 5.12
N ARG A 34 -2.30 -8.89 4.56
CA ARG A 34 -2.77 -7.89 3.59
C ARG A 34 -1.90 -7.85 2.35
N CYS A 35 -2.52 -7.57 1.22
CA CYS A 35 -1.83 -7.30 -0.04
C CYS A 35 -2.39 -6.03 -0.64
N ILE A 36 -1.52 -5.29 -1.31
CA ILE A 36 -1.86 -4.07 -2.05
C ILE A 36 -1.16 -4.12 -3.39
N PHE A 37 -1.83 -3.60 -4.41
CA PHE A 37 -1.33 -3.42 -5.75
C PHE A 37 -1.61 -1.99 -6.19
N HIS A 38 -0.63 -1.39 -6.83
CA HIS A 38 -0.78 -0.13 -7.54
C HIS A 38 -0.63 -0.40 -9.03
N VAL A 39 -1.55 0.11 -9.82
CA VAL A 39 -1.55 0.00 -11.28
C VAL A 39 -1.77 1.39 -11.85
N PHE A 40 -0.82 1.90 -12.61
CA PHE A 40 -0.85 3.29 -13.06
C PHE A 40 -0.21 3.46 -14.42
N ASP A 41 -0.67 4.45 -15.15
CA ASP A 41 -0.12 4.81 -16.45
C ASP A 41 1.00 5.84 -16.32
N HIS A 42 1.95 5.78 -17.24
CA HIS A 42 3.13 6.66 -17.22
C HIS A 42 2.83 8.10 -17.66
N ALA A 43 1.61 8.37 -18.16
CA ALA A 43 1.15 9.71 -18.49
C ALA A 43 0.32 10.36 -17.35
N GLY A 44 0.09 9.66 -16.23
CA GLY A 44 -0.59 10.20 -15.05
C GLY A 44 -2.11 10.36 -15.19
N ARG A 45 -2.74 9.73 -16.19
CA ARG A 45 -4.19 9.78 -16.43
C ARG A 45 -4.98 8.99 -15.38
N ALA A 46 -4.41 7.90 -14.87
CA ALA A 46 -5.09 6.94 -14.02
C ALA A 46 -4.13 6.28 -13.01
N VAL A 47 -4.57 6.18 -11.75
CA VAL A 47 -3.95 5.30 -10.75
C VAL A 47 -5.04 4.47 -10.06
N LEU A 48 -4.92 3.16 -10.20
CA LEU A 48 -5.73 2.14 -9.55
C LEU A 48 -4.94 1.58 -8.36
N ILE A 49 -5.54 1.62 -7.18
CA ILE A 49 -4.98 1.01 -5.96
C ILE A 49 -6.01 0.02 -5.44
N LEU A 50 -5.62 -1.23 -5.30
CA LEU A 50 -6.49 -2.30 -4.85
C LEU A 50 -5.78 -3.15 -3.81
N GLY A 51 -6.55 -3.80 -2.96
CA GLY A 51 -5.99 -4.67 -1.94
C GLY A 51 -7.03 -5.58 -1.32
N LEU A 52 -6.52 -6.56 -0.58
CA LEU A 52 -7.32 -7.52 0.17
C LEU A 52 -6.64 -7.78 1.52
N GLY A 53 -7.45 -7.81 2.57
CA GLY A 53 -7.04 -8.09 3.94
C GLY A 53 -7.76 -9.28 4.54
N VAL A 54 -7.01 -10.13 5.24
CA VAL A 54 -7.50 -11.24 6.04
C VAL A 54 -7.19 -10.96 7.51
N TYR A 55 -8.18 -11.09 8.38
CA TYR A 55 -8.07 -10.83 9.82
C TYR A 55 -8.57 -12.04 10.61
N PRO A 56 -7.72 -13.06 10.83
CA PRO A 56 -8.16 -14.35 11.37
C PRO A 56 -8.85 -14.25 12.73
N ASN A 57 -8.32 -13.43 13.63
CA ASN A 57 -8.86 -13.28 14.98
C ASN A 57 -10.10 -12.37 15.05
N ALA A 58 -10.31 -11.52 14.04
CA ALA A 58 -11.55 -10.78 13.87
C ALA A 58 -12.61 -11.57 13.08
N GLY A 59 -12.22 -12.63 12.37
CA GLY A 59 -13.10 -13.43 11.52
C GLY A 59 -13.56 -12.70 10.25
N VAL A 60 -12.77 -11.73 9.77
CA VAL A 60 -13.11 -10.85 8.64
C VAL A 60 -12.16 -11.07 7.47
N ILE A 61 -12.70 -11.05 6.26
CA ILE A 61 -11.96 -10.81 5.02
C ILE A 61 -12.55 -9.58 4.34
N ASP A 62 -11.71 -8.71 3.81
CA ASP A 62 -12.15 -7.51 3.10
C ASP A 62 -11.28 -7.22 1.87
N ALA A 63 -11.83 -6.43 0.96
CA ALA A 63 -11.12 -5.99 -0.23
C ALA A 63 -11.59 -4.60 -0.65
N TYR A 64 -10.73 -3.88 -1.38
CA TYR A 64 -11.07 -2.63 -2.01
C TYR A 64 -10.37 -2.48 -3.36
N ALA A 65 -10.91 -1.58 -4.19
CA ALA A 65 -10.26 -1.00 -5.33
C ALA A 65 -10.65 0.47 -5.43
N THR A 66 -9.68 1.36 -5.59
CA THR A 66 -9.87 2.79 -5.84
C THR A 66 -9.21 3.16 -7.15
N LEU A 67 -9.97 3.76 -8.08
CA LEU A 67 -9.45 4.28 -9.33
C LEU A 67 -9.58 5.80 -9.35
N ARG A 68 -8.44 6.47 -9.45
CA ARG A 68 -8.34 7.92 -9.59
C ARG A 68 -8.21 8.29 -11.07
N ILE A 69 -9.16 9.06 -11.61
CA ILE A 69 -9.10 9.65 -12.95
C ILE A 69 -9.47 11.12 -12.85
N GLY A 70 -8.59 12.02 -13.31
CA GLY A 70 -8.81 13.46 -13.21
C GLY A 70 -9.09 13.88 -11.76
N ASP A 71 -10.27 14.46 -11.52
CA ASP A 71 -10.74 14.91 -10.21
C ASP A 71 -11.70 13.97 -9.48
N GLU A 72 -11.96 12.77 -9.99
CA GLU A 72 -12.79 11.77 -9.30
C GLU A 72 -11.99 10.55 -8.81
N LEU A 73 -12.44 9.96 -7.72
CA LEU A 73 -11.98 8.67 -7.21
C LEU A 73 -13.17 7.73 -7.12
N LEU A 74 -13.17 6.65 -7.89
CA LEU A 74 -14.16 5.60 -7.84
C LEU A 74 -13.68 4.52 -6.87
N ALA A 75 -14.50 4.10 -5.93
CA ALA A 75 -14.19 3.05 -4.98
C ALA A 75 -15.16 1.88 -5.13
N VAL A 76 -14.63 0.66 -5.08
CA VAL A 76 -15.36 -0.58 -4.88
C VAL A 76 -14.82 -1.21 -3.61
N ARG A 77 -15.70 -1.58 -2.69
CA ARG A 77 -15.33 -2.14 -1.38
C ARG A 77 -16.16 -3.37 -1.11
N ALA A 78 -15.58 -4.33 -0.41
CA ALA A 78 -16.26 -5.56 -0.04
C ALA A 78 -15.75 -6.10 1.30
N SER A 79 -16.63 -6.77 2.03
CA SER A 79 -16.33 -7.43 3.30
C SER A 79 -17.20 -8.67 3.45
N ASP A 80 -16.61 -9.74 3.97
CA ASP A 80 -17.32 -10.96 4.30
C ASP A 80 -16.68 -11.66 5.51
N ALA A 81 -17.35 -12.69 5.99
CA ALA A 81 -16.86 -13.52 7.07
C ALA A 81 -15.76 -14.41 6.50
N LEU A 82 -14.62 -14.40 7.18
CA LEU A 82 -13.49 -15.22 6.80
C LEU A 82 -13.85 -16.71 6.93
N THR A 83 -13.54 -17.50 5.89
CA THR A 83 -13.81 -18.94 5.84
C THR A 83 -12.53 -19.76 6.02
N ASP A 84 -12.67 -21.07 6.28
CA ASP A 84 -11.52 -21.98 6.45
C ASP A 84 -10.67 -22.15 5.17
N ASP A 85 -11.19 -21.77 4.00
CA ASP A 85 -10.44 -21.73 2.74
C ASP A 85 -9.63 -20.42 2.63
N ARG A 86 -8.42 -20.43 3.20
CA ARG A 86 -7.49 -19.28 3.16
C ARG A 86 -6.87 -19.03 1.77
N MET A 87 -7.07 -19.93 0.81
CA MET A 87 -6.57 -19.78 -0.56
C MET A 87 -7.55 -19.02 -1.45
N ASN A 88 -8.83 -18.95 -1.08
CA ASN A 88 -9.83 -18.18 -1.79
C ASN A 88 -9.78 -16.69 -1.40
N LEU A 89 -9.09 -15.90 -2.22
CA LEU A 89 -8.96 -14.46 -2.06
C LEU A 89 -10.02 -13.70 -2.87
N SER A 90 -11.30 -14.05 -2.66
CA SER A 90 -12.45 -13.40 -3.31
C SER A 90 -13.39 -12.80 -2.27
N VAL A 91 -13.79 -11.54 -2.46
CA VAL A 91 -14.72 -10.82 -1.59
C VAL A 91 -15.64 -9.96 -2.44
N GLY A 92 -16.93 -10.30 -2.47
CA GLY A 92 -17.89 -9.62 -3.34
C GLY A 92 -17.44 -9.65 -4.82
N PRO A 93 -17.40 -8.50 -5.52
CA PRO A 93 -16.96 -8.45 -6.91
C PRO A 93 -15.44 -8.50 -7.10
N LEU A 94 -14.65 -8.44 -6.02
CA LEU A 94 -13.19 -8.32 -6.05
C LEU A 94 -12.53 -9.69 -5.86
N SER A 95 -11.51 -10.01 -6.65
CA SER A 95 -10.69 -11.20 -6.42
C SER A 95 -9.23 -11.05 -6.85
N ILE A 96 -8.39 -11.82 -6.17
CA ILE A 96 -6.95 -11.94 -6.45
C ILE A 96 -6.64 -13.42 -6.63
N VAL A 97 -6.08 -13.80 -7.78
CA VAL A 97 -5.67 -15.18 -8.05
C VAL A 97 -4.16 -15.22 -8.18
N VAL A 98 -3.50 -15.99 -7.32
CA VAL A 98 -2.06 -16.26 -7.43
C VAL A 98 -1.86 -17.36 -8.46
N ASP A 99 -1.71 -16.98 -9.73
CA ASP A 99 -1.55 -17.93 -10.85
C ASP A 99 -0.22 -18.67 -10.76
N VAL A 100 0.86 -17.92 -10.52
CA VAL A 100 2.21 -18.44 -10.28
C VAL A 100 2.82 -17.65 -9.13
N PRO A 101 3.09 -18.28 -7.96
CA PRO A 101 3.62 -17.59 -6.79
C PRO A 101 4.80 -16.67 -7.11
N LEU A 102 4.70 -15.41 -6.69
CA LEU A 102 5.71 -14.35 -6.89
C LEU A 102 6.02 -13.99 -8.35
N LYS A 103 5.32 -14.57 -9.35
CA LYS A 103 5.58 -14.35 -10.77
C LYS A 103 4.38 -13.78 -11.53
N GLN A 104 3.19 -14.35 -11.34
CA GLN A 104 1.99 -13.93 -12.07
C GLN A 104 0.75 -13.96 -11.19
N ILE A 105 -0.05 -12.90 -11.26
CA ILE A 105 -1.25 -12.71 -10.45
C ILE A 105 -2.35 -12.11 -11.32
N THR A 106 -3.55 -12.67 -11.25
CA THR A 106 -4.75 -12.12 -11.88
C THR A 106 -5.56 -11.33 -10.86
N LEU A 107 -5.91 -10.09 -11.20
CA LEU A 107 -6.67 -9.15 -10.37
C LEU A 107 -8.00 -8.87 -11.08
N ARG A 108 -9.12 -9.04 -10.37
CA ARG A 108 -10.45 -8.83 -10.96
C ARG A 108 -11.34 -7.95 -10.09
N CYS A 109 -12.15 -7.13 -10.76
CA CYS A 109 -13.36 -6.53 -10.24
C CYS A 109 -14.48 -6.75 -11.25
N ALA A 110 -15.47 -7.57 -10.89
CA ALA A 110 -16.62 -7.82 -11.75
C ALA A 110 -17.39 -6.52 -12.05
N PRO A 111 -17.96 -6.39 -13.26
CA PRO A 111 -18.86 -5.29 -13.58
C PRO A 111 -20.14 -5.36 -12.73
N ASP A 112 -20.73 -4.20 -12.48
CA ASP A 112 -22.06 -4.11 -11.88
C ASP A 112 -23.11 -4.09 -12.98
N SER A 113 -24.15 -4.94 -12.89
CA SER A 113 -25.26 -4.90 -13.84
C SER A 113 -26.11 -3.65 -13.70
N ASP A 114 -26.17 -3.09 -12.48
CA ASP A 114 -26.97 -1.91 -12.16
C ASP A 114 -26.20 -0.60 -12.39
N ASP A 115 -24.87 -0.68 -12.49
CA ASP A 115 -23.97 0.42 -12.87
C ASP A 115 -22.94 -0.03 -13.92
N PRO A 116 -23.33 -0.12 -15.22
CA PRO A 116 -22.43 -0.52 -16.30
C PRO A 116 -21.25 0.44 -16.54
N HIS A 117 -21.30 1.65 -15.94
CA HIS A 117 -20.22 2.64 -16.02
C HIS A 117 -19.34 2.65 -14.76
N GLY A 118 -19.65 1.80 -13.77
CA GLY A 118 -18.87 1.63 -12.57
C GLY A 118 -17.51 1.00 -12.84
N LEU A 119 -16.62 1.08 -11.83
CA LEU A 119 -15.29 0.49 -11.89
C LEU A 119 -15.36 -1.04 -12.07
N SER A 120 -14.72 -1.55 -13.12
CA SER A 120 -14.43 -2.97 -13.31
C SER A 120 -13.08 -3.16 -13.97
N TYR A 121 -12.45 -4.31 -13.75
CA TYR A 121 -11.15 -4.61 -14.35
C TYR A 121 -10.88 -6.12 -14.39
N ASP A 122 -10.06 -6.51 -15.36
CA ASP A 122 -9.40 -7.82 -15.42
C ASP A 122 -7.95 -7.56 -15.85
N ILE A 123 -7.02 -7.79 -14.92
CA ILE A 123 -5.62 -7.40 -15.04
C ILE A 123 -4.74 -8.60 -14.71
N THR A 124 -3.77 -8.87 -15.57
CA THR A 124 -2.65 -9.75 -15.27
C THR A 124 -1.47 -8.90 -14.83
N TRP A 125 -1.02 -9.07 -13.60
CA TRP A 125 0.22 -8.53 -13.07
C TRP A 125 1.34 -9.57 -13.20
N THR A 126 2.47 -9.16 -13.77
CA THR A 126 3.63 -10.04 -13.98
C THR A 126 4.87 -9.42 -13.37
N ALA A 127 5.54 -10.16 -12.50
CA ALA A 127 6.78 -9.73 -11.85
C ALA A 127 7.89 -9.55 -12.89
N GLU A 128 8.59 -8.41 -12.84
CA GLU A 128 9.82 -8.19 -13.61
C GLU A 128 11.06 -8.32 -12.73
N PHE A 129 10.89 -8.15 -11.41
CA PHE A 129 11.97 -8.19 -10.43
C PHE A 129 11.67 -9.19 -9.30
N PRO A 130 12.71 -9.74 -8.64
CA PRO A 130 12.54 -10.55 -7.44
C PRO A 130 11.77 -9.82 -6.33
N ALA A 131 11.15 -10.60 -5.43
CA ALA A 131 10.55 -10.06 -4.22
C ALA A 131 11.64 -9.56 -3.27
N VAL A 132 11.53 -8.29 -2.87
CA VAL A 132 12.47 -7.62 -1.98
C VAL A 132 11.86 -7.60 -0.59
N TRP A 133 12.58 -8.14 0.39
CA TRP A 133 12.20 -8.00 1.79
C TRP A 133 12.37 -6.56 2.24
N GLU A 134 11.38 -6.01 2.93
CA GLU A 134 11.57 -4.79 3.72
C GLU A 134 12.10 -5.14 5.11
N PRO A 135 12.65 -4.16 5.87
CA PRO A 135 13.09 -4.39 7.23
C PRO A 135 11.92 -4.80 8.14
N HIS A 136 12.22 -5.50 9.23
CA HIS A 136 11.18 -5.96 10.15
C HIS A 136 10.62 -4.72 10.86
N HIS A 137 9.34 -4.43 10.65
CA HIS A 137 8.74 -3.20 11.15
C HIS A 137 8.15 -3.47 12.53
N ILE A 138 8.76 -2.89 13.55
CA ILE A 138 8.29 -2.93 14.94
C ILE A 138 8.02 -1.49 15.38
N GLN A 139 6.82 -1.24 15.88
CA GLN A 139 6.44 0.04 16.48
C GLN A 139 5.79 -0.21 17.84
N ARG A 140 6.29 0.47 18.87
CA ARG A 140 5.72 0.46 20.23
C ARG A 140 5.26 1.86 20.63
N ARG A 141 4.26 1.92 21.50
CA ARG A 141 3.83 3.15 22.18
C ARG A 141 3.73 2.85 23.67
N GLY A 142 4.65 3.42 24.45
CA GLY A 142 4.93 2.91 25.79
C GLY A 142 5.24 1.41 25.72
N ASP A 143 4.57 0.61 26.55
CA ASP A 143 4.75 -0.84 26.58
C ASP A 143 3.93 -1.60 25.52
N ARG A 144 2.99 -0.93 24.84
CA ARG A 144 2.09 -1.57 23.86
C ARG A 144 2.78 -1.74 22.51
N LEU A 145 2.80 -2.97 22.00
CA LEU A 145 3.12 -3.24 20.60
C LEU A 145 1.97 -2.74 19.72
N MET A 146 2.25 -1.74 18.89
CA MET A 146 1.27 -1.16 17.98
C MET A 146 1.31 -1.81 16.62
N LEU A 147 2.51 -2.06 16.10
CA LEU A 147 2.72 -2.71 14.83
C LEU A 147 3.91 -3.66 14.96
N GLU A 148 3.74 -4.89 14.51
CA GLU A 148 4.83 -5.81 14.21
C GLU A 148 4.49 -6.47 12.89
N GLY A 149 5.33 -6.32 11.88
CA GLY A 149 5.03 -6.91 10.60
C GLY A 149 6.23 -7.06 9.70
N ARG A 150 6.19 -8.12 8.90
CA ARG A 150 7.15 -8.38 7.83
C ARG A 150 6.45 -8.19 6.49
N ARG A 151 7.20 -7.68 5.52
CA ARG A 151 6.68 -7.29 4.21
C ARG A 151 7.67 -7.60 3.13
N PHE A 152 7.16 -7.89 1.94
CA PHE A 152 7.95 -7.84 0.73
C PHE A 152 7.24 -7.02 -0.34
N VAL A 153 8.05 -6.45 -1.23
CA VAL A 153 7.60 -5.61 -2.34
C VAL A 153 8.14 -6.16 -3.67
N GLN A 154 7.37 -5.98 -4.74
CA GLN A 154 7.79 -6.30 -6.11
C GLN A 154 7.34 -5.21 -7.08
N ALA A 155 8.15 -5.00 -8.11
CA ALA A 155 7.77 -4.26 -9.30
C ALA A 155 7.58 -5.20 -10.48
N GLY A 156 6.63 -4.86 -11.33
CA GLY A 156 6.26 -5.63 -12.50
C GLY A 156 5.54 -4.80 -13.55
N ASN A 157 5.12 -5.49 -14.61
CA ASN A 157 4.23 -4.95 -15.62
C ASN A 157 2.80 -5.44 -15.40
N VAL A 158 1.89 -4.80 -16.11
CA VAL A 158 0.48 -5.14 -16.12
C VAL A 158 -0.03 -5.21 -17.55
N THR A 159 -0.95 -6.11 -17.80
CA THR A 159 -1.74 -6.18 -19.04
C THR A 159 -3.20 -6.44 -18.71
N GLY A 160 -4.11 -6.10 -19.62
CA GLY A 160 -5.55 -6.30 -19.43
C GLY A 160 -6.35 -5.01 -19.63
N THR A 161 -7.45 -4.88 -18.90
CA THR A 161 -8.38 -3.75 -19.08
C THR A 161 -8.89 -3.20 -17.75
N ILE A 162 -9.06 -1.88 -17.70
CA ILE A 162 -9.83 -1.17 -16.68
C ILE A 162 -10.98 -0.46 -17.40
N ARG A 163 -12.21 -0.57 -16.88
CA ARG A 163 -13.38 0.16 -17.36
C ARG A 163 -13.96 1.00 -16.24
N ALA A 164 -14.22 2.27 -16.54
CA ALA A 164 -14.85 3.21 -15.61
C ALA A 164 -15.37 4.42 -16.39
N LYS A 165 -16.49 4.98 -15.95
CA LYS A 165 -17.11 6.20 -16.51
C LYS A 165 -17.34 6.15 -18.04
N GLY A 166 -17.59 4.96 -18.58
CA GLY A 166 -17.75 4.75 -20.02
C GLY A 166 -16.44 4.78 -20.83
N GLU A 167 -15.29 4.89 -20.17
CA GLU A 167 -13.96 4.76 -20.77
C GLU A 167 -13.40 3.35 -20.52
N GLU A 168 -12.63 2.85 -21.48
CA GLU A 168 -11.84 1.63 -21.35
C GLU A 168 -10.36 1.96 -21.52
N PHE A 169 -9.57 1.64 -20.50
CA PHE A 169 -8.12 1.69 -20.54
C PHE A 169 -7.58 0.31 -20.88
N THR A 170 -6.88 0.20 -22.00
CA THR A 170 -6.04 -0.96 -22.31
C THR A 170 -4.69 -0.80 -21.60
N LEU A 171 -4.34 -1.79 -20.78
CA LEU A 171 -3.08 -1.80 -20.02
C LEU A 171 -1.99 -2.40 -20.91
N THR A 172 -1.06 -1.56 -21.34
CA THR A 172 0.03 -1.92 -22.24
C THR A 172 1.35 -1.95 -21.47
N ALA A 173 2.09 -3.06 -21.57
CA ALA A 173 3.42 -3.16 -20.98
C ALA A 173 4.34 -2.07 -21.54
N GLY A 174 5.06 -1.37 -20.65
CA GLY A 174 5.91 -0.23 -21.02
C GLY A 174 5.21 1.14 -21.02
N GLU A 175 3.88 1.18 -21.00
CA GLU A 175 3.08 2.41 -20.79
C GLU A 175 2.40 2.44 -19.42
N TRP A 176 2.25 1.26 -18.81
CA TRP A 176 1.73 1.05 -17.48
C TRP A 176 2.73 0.28 -16.62
N SER A 177 2.65 0.44 -15.31
CA SER A 177 3.44 -0.34 -14.37
C SER A 177 2.59 -0.78 -13.19
N GLY A 178 3.05 -1.86 -12.56
CA GLY A 178 2.43 -2.42 -11.38
C GLY A 178 3.44 -2.59 -10.25
N THR A 179 3.16 -2.04 -9.08
CA THR A 179 3.89 -2.38 -7.84
C THR A 179 2.96 -3.17 -6.92
N ARG A 180 3.52 -4.06 -6.11
CA ARG A 180 2.76 -4.80 -5.10
C ARG A 180 3.52 -4.90 -3.79
N ASP A 181 2.78 -4.90 -2.69
CA ASP A 181 3.25 -5.29 -1.36
C ASP A 181 2.41 -6.47 -0.84
N ARG A 182 3.06 -7.33 -0.05
CA ARG A 182 2.39 -8.30 0.81
C ARG A 182 2.95 -8.14 2.22
N SER A 183 2.04 -8.02 3.19
CA SER A 183 2.38 -7.74 4.57
C SER A 183 1.55 -8.58 5.54
N TRP A 184 2.20 -9.12 6.58
CA TRP A 184 1.52 -9.88 7.63
C TRP A 184 2.14 -9.60 9.00
N GLY A 185 1.36 -9.84 10.05
CA GLY A 185 1.75 -9.61 11.44
C GLY A 185 0.59 -9.03 12.24
N VAL A 186 0.87 -8.02 13.06
CA VAL A 186 -0.09 -7.28 13.89
C VAL A 186 -0.08 -5.81 13.47
N ARG A 187 -1.26 -5.26 13.15
CA ARG A 187 -1.44 -3.84 12.81
C ARG A 187 -2.84 -3.39 13.23
N PRO A 188 -3.00 -2.20 13.84
CA PRO A 188 -4.26 -1.81 14.44
C PRO A 188 -5.41 -1.80 13.41
N ILE A 189 -6.55 -2.31 13.84
CA ILE A 189 -7.84 -2.21 13.13
C ILE A 189 -8.86 -1.51 14.04
N PRO A 190 -9.94 -0.91 13.50
CA PRO A 190 -10.94 -0.23 14.32
C PRO A 190 -11.58 -1.15 15.37
N GLY A 191 -12.12 -0.56 16.44
CA GLY A 191 -12.94 -1.27 17.43
C GLY A 191 -12.23 -1.76 18.69
N GLU A 192 -10.95 -1.41 18.89
CA GLU A 192 -10.25 -1.59 20.17
C GLU A 192 -10.11 -0.24 20.89
N GLU A 193 -10.41 -0.20 22.19
CA GLU A 193 -10.14 0.97 23.01
C GLU A 193 -8.63 1.12 23.27
N GLY A 194 -8.08 2.29 23.02
CA GLY A 194 -6.64 2.55 23.22
C GLY A 194 -6.20 2.61 24.68
N GLY A 195 -7.15 2.77 25.62
CA GLY A 195 -6.90 2.94 27.04
C GLY A 195 -5.99 4.14 27.38
N ARG A 196 -5.42 4.13 28.59
CA ARG A 196 -4.51 5.18 29.10
C ARG A 196 -3.33 5.45 28.17
N ALA A 197 -2.76 4.39 27.58
CA ALA A 197 -1.58 4.50 26.74
C ALA A 197 -1.81 5.33 25.47
N ALA A 198 -3.03 5.31 24.91
CA ALA A 198 -3.36 6.13 23.74
C ALA A 198 -3.41 7.63 24.07
N GLU A 199 -3.70 8.00 25.32
CA GLU A 199 -3.70 9.39 25.80
C GLU A 199 -2.29 9.86 26.17
N GLU A 200 -1.55 9.05 26.93
CA GLU A 200 -0.22 9.39 27.45
C GLU A 200 0.90 9.32 26.40
N TYR A 201 0.76 8.44 25.39
CA TYR A 201 1.78 8.20 24.37
C TYR A 201 1.27 8.56 22.96
N ARG A 202 0.53 9.66 22.85
CA ARG A 202 0.14 10.21 21.54
C ARG A 202 1.42 10.70 20.81
N PRO A 203 1.66 10.30 19.55
CA PRO A 203 2.81 10.79 18.81
C PRO A 203 2.64 12.29 18.52
N ASP A 204 3.74 13.03 18.63
CA ASP A 204 3.79 14.45 18.24
C ASP A 204 3.69 14.63 16.72
N GLY A 205 4.09 13.61 15.97
CA GLY A 205 4.01 13.56 14.52
C GLY A 205 4.52 12.25 13.95
N PHE A 206 4.45 12.14 12.64
CA PHE A 206 4.79 10.95 11.87
C PHE A 206 5.19 11.38 10.46
N HIS A 207 6.30 10.85 9.98
CA HIS A 207 6.72 11.01 8.59
C HIS A 207 7.04 9.65 7.98
N TRP A 208 6.52 9.41 6.78
CA TRP A 208 6.57 8.14 6.07
C TRP A 208 6.85 8.34 4.59
N LEU A 209 7.78 7.54 4.10
CA LEU A 209 8.15 7.41 2.70
C LEU A 209 8.24 5.93 2.35
N TRP A 210 7.50 5.51 1.33
CA TRP A 210 7.61 4.19 0.71
C TRP A 210 7.66 4.35 -0.80
N ILE A 211 8.82 4.05 -1.38
CA ILE A 211 9.19 4.49 -2.73
C ILE A 211 9.74 3.32 -3.57
N PRO A 212 8.87 2.40 -4.03
CA PRO A 212 9.23 1.41 -5.02
C PRO A 212 9.28 2.02 -6.43
N VAL A 213 10.42 1.88 -7.11
CA VAL A 213 10.66 2.45 -8.43
C VAL A 213 11.17 1.41 -9.41
N ARG A 214 10.40 1.20 -10.48
CA ARG A 214 10.76 0.31 -11.59
C ARG A 214 11.51 1.10 -12.66
N PHE A 215 12.76 0.73 -12.91
CA PHE A 215 13.49 1.13 -14.12
C PHE A 215 13.54 -0.05 -15.09
N ALA A 216 14.02 0.19 -16.31
CA ALA A 216 14.13 -0.87 -17.32
C ALA A 216 15.11 -2.00 -16.91
N ASP A 217 16.16 -1.68 -16.15
CA ASP A 217 17.24 -2.62 -15.82
C ASP A 217 17.37 -2.94 -14.33
N ARG A 218 16.56 -2.32 -13.46
CA ARG A 218 16.63 -2.46 -12.01
C ARG A 218 15.32 -2.04 -11.33
N PHE A 219 15.12 -2.53 -10.12
CA PHE A 219 14.10 -2.05 -9.20
C PHE A 219 14.79 -1.40 -8.00
N VAL A 220 14.36 -0.20 -7.62
CA VAL A 220 14.85 0.51 -6.43
C VAL A 220 13.73 0.56 -5.41
N MET A 221 14.03 0.17 -4.17
CA MET A 221 13.12 0.29 -3.05
C MET A 221 13.73 1.21 -1.99
N VAL A 222 13.02 2.28 -1.64
CA VAL A 222 13.36 3.15 -0.50
C VAL A 222 12.21 3.13 0.49
N ILE A 223 12.51 2.91 1.77
CA ILE A 223 11.55 3.00 2.86
C ILE A 223 12.14 3.81 4.00
N ALA A 224 11.36 4.72 4.54
CA ALA A 224 11.78 5.60 5.62
C ALA A 224 10.60 5.95 6.51
N GLN A 225 10.74 5.75 7.82
CA GLN A 225 9.81 6.25 8.83
C GLN A 225 10.57 7.07 9.85
N GLU A 226 10.09 8.28 10.11
CA GLU A 226 10.65 9.21 11.10
C GLU A 226 9.59 9.62 12.14
N ASP A 227 10.04 9.75 13.39
CA ASP A 227 9.31 10.42 14.45
C ASP A 227 9.39 11.96 14.29
N ALA A 228 8.72 12.69 15.18
CA ALA A 228 8.56 14.14 15.06
C ALA A 228 9.88 14.95 15.04
N ASP A 229 10.95 14.43 15.64
CA ASP A 229 12.28 15.05 15.66
C ASP A 229 13.19 14.58 14.49
N GLY A 230 12.68 13.73 13.60
CA GLY A 230 13.44 13.12 12.52
C GLY A 230 14.13 11.81 12.90
N HIS A 231 13.93 11.28 14.11
CA HIS A 231 14.50 9.99 14.48
C HIS A 231 13.93 8.86 13.61
N ARG A 232 14.82 8.12 12.95
CA ARG A 232 14.45 7.10 11.97
C ARG A 232 14.17 5.76 12.64
N THR A 233 12.90 5.36 12.68
CA THR A 233 12.45 4.07 13.25
C THR A 233 12.45 2.92 12.25
N LEU A 234 12.46 3.23 10.94
CA LEU A 234 12.53 2.26 9.85
C LEU A 234 13.30 2.89 8.68
N ASN A 235 14.25 2.15 8.10
CA ASN A 235 15.11 2.69 7.04
C ASN A 235 15.68 1.59 6.15
N GLU A 236 15.49 1.71 4.84
CA GLU A 236 16.23 0.95 3.85
C GLU A 236 16.25 1.68 2.51
N ALA A 237 17.35 1.53 1.78
CA ALA A 237 17.43 1.86 0.38
C ALA A 237 18.23 0.77 -0.33
N VAL A 238 17.59 0.06 -1.25
CA VAL A 238 18.17 -1.08 -1.96
C VAL A 238 17.81 -1.04 -3.43
N GLN A 239 18.74 -1.50 -4.26
CA GLN A 239 18.55 -1.69 -5.68
C GLN A 239 18.73 -3.18 -6.00
N VAL A 240 17.75 -3.74 -6.70
CA VAL A 240 17.73 -5.15 -7.12
C VAL A 240 17.62 -5.23 -8.65
N PHE A 241 17.99 -6.37 -9.20
CA PHE A 241 18.09 -6.59 -10.64
C PHE A 241 17.25 -7.78 -11.09
N PRO A 242 16.99 -7.92 -12.41
CA PRO A 242 16.33 -9.11 -12.93
C PRO A 242 17.10 -10.39 -12.52
N GLU A 243 16.36 -11.45 -12.22
CA GLU A 243 16.91 -12.70 -11.67
C GLU A 243 17.98 -13.34 -12.59
N ASP A 244 17.81 -13.18 -13.90
CA ASP A 244 18.71 -13.67 -14.95
C ASP A 244 19.94 -12.78 -15.20
N SER A 245 20.01 -11.60 -14.57
CA SER A 245 21.13 -10.67 -14.75
C SER A 245 22.44 -11.15 -14.08
N GLY A 246 22.34 -12.07 -13.11
CA GLY A 246 23.48 -12.53 -12.30
C GLY A 246 24.07 -11.46 -11.37
N ARG A 247 23.39 -10.31 -11.20
CA ARG A 247 23.84 -9.21 -10.33
C ARG A 247 23.26 -9.38 -8.92
N ALA A 248 24.10 -9.14 -7.91
CA ALA A 248 23.66 -9.08 -6.52
C ALA A 248 22.95 -7.75 -6.21
N ASP A 249 22.07 -7.76 -5.22
CA ASP A 249 21.43 -6.57 -4.68
C ASP A 249 22.45 -5.58 -4.13
N VAL A 250 22.16 -4.28 -4.29
CA VAL A 250 23.04 -3.18 -3.91
C VAL A 250 22.36 -2.29 -2.88
N GLN A 251 22.98 -2.14 -1.72
CA GLN A 251 22.54 -1.15 -0.72
C GLN A 251 22.92 0.26 -1.17
N LEU A 252 21.98 1.19 -1.01
CA LEU A 252 22.07 2.58 -1.49
C LEU A 252 22.25 3.59 -0.34
N GLY A 253 22.88 3.16 0.76
CA GLY A 253 23.23 4.01 1.88
C GLY A 253 22.01 4.45 2.70
N TRP A 254 22.15 5.60 3.37
CA TRP A 254 21.09 6.19 4.19
C TRP A 254 20.30 7.23 3.37
N PRO A 255 19.03 6.97 3.01
CA PRO A 255 18.26 7.87 2.18
C PRO A 255 17.90 9.16 2.92
N HIS A 256 18.05 10.30 2.24
CA HIS A 256 17.58 11.61 2.70
C HIS A 256 16.73 12.26 1.61
N THR A 257 15.61 12.87 1.98
CA THR A 257 14.63 13.35 1.00
C THR A 257 14.39 14.84 1.13
N GLU A 258 14.53 15.55 0.01
CA GLU A 258 14.11 16.93 -0.13
C GLU A 258 12.79 16.98 -0.90
N ILE A 259 11.72 17.40 -0.24
CA ILE A 259 10.37 17.43 -0.82
C ILE A 259 9.96 18.87 -1.07
N ARG A 260 9.54 19.15 -2.31
CA ARG A 260 8.85 20.39 -2.65
C ARG A 260 7.37 20.16 -2.51
N TYR A 261 6.74 20.89 -1.61
CA TYR A 261 5.31 20.84 -1.38
C TYR A 261 4.59 21.95 -2.14
N ARG A 262 3.32 21.72 -2.46
CA ARG A 262 2.42 22.79 -2.91
C ARG A 262 2.20 23.78 -1.74
N PRO A 263 2.35 25.09 -1.95
CA PRO A 263 2.11 26.11 -0.93
C PRO A 263 0.76 25.94 -0.23
N GLY A 264 0.72 26.16 1.07
CA GLY A 264 -0.47 25.99 1.90
C GLY A 264 -0.88 24.53 2.13
N SER A 265 -0.03 23.56 1.79
CA SER A 265 -0.33 22.12 1.98
C SER A 265 0.90 21.31 2.38
N ARG A 266 0.69 20.00 2.62
CA ARG A 266 1.75 18.97 2.70
C ARG A 266 1.74 18.04 1.49
N HIS A 267 1.17 18.48 0.38
CA HIS A 267 1.06 17.69 -0.85
C HIS A 267 2.35 17.84 -1.68
N PRO A 268 3.14 16.77 -1.89
CA PRO A 268 4.37 16.85 -2.68
C PRO A 268 4.04 17.17 -4.14
N VAL A 269 4.85 18.02 -4.77
CA VAL A 269 4.81 18.28 -6.22
C VAL A 269 6.05 17.71 -6.93
N SER A 270 7.18 17.65 -6.23
CA SER A 270 8.39 16.96 -6.65
C SER A 270 9.27 16.66 -5.44
N ALA A 271 10.25 15.77 -5.59
CA ALA A 271 11.24 15.50 -4.57
C ALA A 271 12.58 15.10 -5.17
N VAL A 272 13.63 15.11 -4.34
CA VAL A 272 14.91 14.44 -4.62
C VAL A 272 15.21 13.52 -3.45
N VAL A 273 15.43 12.24 -3.72
CA VAL A 273 15.92 11.28 -2.74
C VAL A 273 17.42 11.12 -2.94
N HIS A 274 18.19 11.59 -1.97
CA HIS A 274 19.64 11.46 -1.91
C HIS A 274 20.00 10.06 -1.41
N LEU A 275 20.85 9.39 -2.19
CA LEU A 275 21.27 8.00 -2.01
C LEU A 275 22.79 7.92 -2.13
N THR A 276 23.37 6.77 -1.80
CA THR A 276 24.82 6.58 -1.88
C THR A 276 25.17 5.14 -2.25
N ASP A 277 25.98 4.95 -3.29
CA ASP A 277 26.40 3.61 -3.70
C ASP A 277 27.47 2.98 -2.77
N PRO A 278 27.86 1.70 -2.94
CA PRO A 278 28.89 1.06 -2.11
C PRO A 278 30.27 1.72 -2.15
N SER A 279 30.56 2.51 -3.20
CA SER A 279 31.80 3.29 -3.33
C SER A 279 31.72 4.67 -2.66
N ARG A 280 30.59 4.98 -2.01
CA ARG A 280 30.24 6.28 -1.43
C ARG A 280 30.01 7.38 -2.46
N LYS A 281 29.72 7.03 -3.71
CA LYS A 281 29.31 8.01 -4.73
C LYS A 281 27.89 8.48 -4.39
N PRO A 282 27.65 9.81 -4.30
CA PRO A 282 26.30 10.34 -4.18
C PRO A 282 25.46 10.01 -5.41
N LEU A 283 24.21 9.65 -5.18
CA LEU A 283 23.20 9.41 -6.20
C LEU A 283 21.96 10.25 -5.88
N GLU A 284 21.32 10.80 -6.91
CA GLU A 284 20.09 11.57 -6.77
C GLU A 284 18.98 10.88 -7.56
N LEU A 285 17.97 10.40 -6.84
CA LEU A 285 16.74 9.91 -7.41
C LEU A 285 15.73 11.06 -7.45
N GLY A 286 15.62 11.70 -8.62
CA GLY A 286 14.65 12.76 -8.87
C GLY A 286 13.24 12.19 -8.96
N VAL A 287 12.25 12.93 -8.44
CA VAL A 287 10.84 12.52 -8.37
C VAL A 287 9.95 13.61 -8.94
N GLU A 288 9.09 13.24 -9.89
CA GLU A 288 8.03 14.07 -10.44
C GLU A 288 6.67 13.39 -10.23
N ILE A 289 5.77 14.05 -9.51
CA ILE A 289 4.45 13.51 -9.19
C ILE A 289 3.54 13.57 -10.42
N LEU A 290 2.93 12.44 -10.79
CA LEU A 290 2.02 12.34 -11.94
C LEU A 290 0.56 12.39 -11.52
N ASN A 291 0.16 11.55 -10.57
CA ASN A 291 -1.20 11.45 -10.06
C ASN A 291 -1.19 10.99 -8.60
N SER A 292 -2.20 11.35 -7.81
CA SER A 292 -2.24 11.16 -6.35
C SER A 292 -3.56 10.55 -5.90
N SER A 293 -3.51 9.49 -5.10
CA SER A 293 -4.68 8.83 -4.52
C SER A 293 -4.56 8.76 -2.99
N PRO A 294 -5.38 9.51 -2.23
CA PRO A 294 -5.32 9.48 -0.77
C PRO A 294 -5.97 8.22 -0.22
N LEU A 295 -5.21 7.40 0.52
CA LEU A 295 -5.71 6.10 1.00
C LEU A 295 -6.80 6.20 2.07
N ALA A 296 -6.96 7.36 2.70
CA ALA A 296 -8.04 7.64 3.62
C ALA A 296 -9.41 7.89 2.93
N VAL A 297 -9.44 7.93 1.59
CA VAL A 297 -10.67 8.10 0.80
C VAL A 297 -10.92 6.85 -0.02
N GLY A 298 -11.98 6.10 0.31
CA GLY A 298 -12.40 4.90 -0.42
C GLY A 298 -11.53 3.65 -0.21
N ALA A 299 -10.24 3.77 0.09
CA ALA A 299 -9.34 2.63 0.29
C ALA A 299 -9.31 2.08 1.72
N GLY A 300 -9.91 2.79 2.69
CA GLY A 300 -10.10 2.29 4.06
C GLY A 300 -8.86 2.29 4.94
N TYR A 301 -7.86 3.11 4.60
CA TYR A 301 -6.71 3.35 5.47
C TYR A 301 -7.03 4.46 6.47
N PRO A 302 -6.50 4.40 7.70
CA PRO A 302 -6.66 5.49 8.65
C PRO A 302 -6.15 6.82 8.09
N PRO A 303 -6.82 7.96 8.38
CA PRO A 303 -8.00 8.10 9.25
C PRO A 303 -9.33 8.12 8.48
N ALA A 304 -9.57 7.19 7.54
CA ALA A 304 -10.85 7.07 6.84
C ALA A 304 -12.05 7.06 7.81
N GLY A 305 -13.06 7.89 7.53
CA GLY A 305 -14.18 8.12 8.44
C GLY A 305 -15.38 7.18 8.25
N ASP A 306 -15.47 6.48 7.12
CA ASP A 306 -16.66 5.69 6.75
C ASP A 306 -16.44 4.18 6.87
N TRP A 307 -15.45 3.63 6.17
CA TRP A 307 -15.05 2.23 6.22
C TRP A 307 -13.54 2.13 6.40
N GLN A 308 -13.10 1.15 7.19
CA GLN A 308 -11.69 0.84 7.40
C GLN A 308 -11.47 -0.67 7.42
N HIS A 309 -10.29 -1.06 6.98
CA HIS A 309 -9.82 -2.44 6.99
C HIS A 309 -9.97 -3.15 8.34
N GLY A 310 -10.40 -4.42 8.31
CA GLY A 310 -10.66 -5.27 9.46
C GLY A 310 -12.03 -5.05 10.12
N THR A 311 -12.87 -4.17 9.55
CA THR A 311 -14.20 -3.88 10.08
C THR A 311 -15.23 -4.83 9.49
N TRP A 312 -15.97 -5.54 10.36
CA TRP A 312 -17.10 -6.37 9.97
C TRP A 312 -18.28 -5.54 9.46
N GLN A 313 -18.76 -5.80 8.24
CA GLN A 313 -19.91 -5.10 7.63
C GLN A 313 -21.15 -5.98 7.41
N GLY A 314 -21.08 -7.27 7.76
CA GLY A 314 -22.11 -8.25 7.40
C GLY A 314 -21.66 -9.15 6.26
N ARG A 315 -22.37 -10.27 6.06
CA ARG A 315 -22.06 -11.23 5.01
C ARG A 315 -22.39 -10.66 3.63
N GLY A 316 -21.52 -10.88 2.66
CA GLY A 316 -21.71 -10.42 1.28
C GLY A 316 -21.86 -8.91 1.14
N TRP A 317 -21.28 -8.12 2.05
CA TRP A 317 -21.34 -6.67 1.95
C TRP A 317 -20.47 -6.19 0.78
N SER A 318 -21.03 -5.30 -0.04
CA SER A 318 -20.30 -4.56 -1.06
C SER A 318 -20.83 -3.15 -1.18
N ASP A 319 -19.95 -2.23 -1.57
CA ASP A 319 -20.25 -0.81 -1.70
C ASP A 319 -19.44 -0.20 -2.86
N ARG A 320 -20.12 0.57 -3.70
CA ARG A 320 -19.51 1.32 -4.80
C ARG A 320 -19.77 2.81 -4.58
N ARG A 321 -18.74 3.64 -4.66
CA ARG A 321 -18.86 5.10 -4.48
C ARG A 321 -17.98 5.88 -5.42
N VAL A 322 -18.36 7.13 -5.64
CA VAL A 322 -17.54 8.12 -6.34
C VAL A 322 -17.29 9.28 -5.39
N TYR A 323 -16.04 9.70 -5.29
CA TYR A 323 -15.60 10.84 -4.50
C TYR A 323 -15.08 11.92 -5.43
N ASP A 324 -15.59 13.14 -5.28
CA ASP A 324 -15.01 14.32 -5.91
C ASP A 324 -13.83 14.81 -5.07
N LEU A 325 -12.62 14.83 -5.65
CA LEU A 325 -11.41 15.33 -5.01
C LEU A 325 -10.98 16.70 -5.56
N SER A 326 -11.77 17.36 -6.42
CA SER A 326 -11.47 18.71 -6.91
C SER A 326 -11.40 19.75 -5.79
N HIS A 327 -12.06 19.48 -4.65
CA HIS A 327 -12.05 20.30 -3.45
C HIS A 327 -11.47 19.53 -2.27
N PRO A 328 -10.16 19.68 -1.96
CA PRO A 328 -9.53 18.95 -0.85
C PRO A 328 -10.21 19.13 0.51
N ALA A 329 -10.84 20.29 0.74
CA ALA A 329 -11.61 20.57 1.95
C ALA A 329 -12.85 19.67 2.13
N ALA A 330 -13.32 19.00 1.08
CA ALA A 330 -14.39 18.00 1.18
C ALA A 330 -13.94 16.71 1.87
N HIS A 331 -12.62 16.43 1.90
CA HIS A 331 -12.02 15.24 2.51
C HIS A 331 -10.90 15.64 3.47
N PRO A 332 -11.20 16.39 4.55
CA PRO A 332 -10.17 17.00 5.40
C PRO A 332 -9.27 15.96 6.07
N MET A 333 -9.78 14.76 6.32
CA MET A 333 -9.04 13.65 6.92
C MET A 333 -7.97 13.06 5.99
N ALA A 334 -8.07 13.27 4.68
CA ALA A 334 -7.06 12.82 3.72
C ALA A 334 -5.68 13.43 3.98
N ALA A 335 -5.62 14.66 4.50
CA ALA A 335 -4.37 15.35 4.82
C ALA A 335 -3.60 14.72 6.01
N PHE A 336 -4.26 13.88 6.80
CA PHE A 336 -3.68 13.21 7.98
C PHE A 336 -3.50 11.70 7.77
N GLY A 337 -3.71 11.22 6.55
CA GLY A 337 -3.41 9.87 6.13
C GLY A 337 -2.20 9.82 5.20
N VAL A 338 -1.92 8.62 4.72
CA VAL A 338 -0.91 8.40 3.69
C VAL A 338 -1.55 8.58 2.30
N THR A 339 -0.81 9.17 1.37
CA THR A 339 -1.21 9.34 -0.03
C THR A 339 -0.22 8.61 -0.93
N ASP A 340 -0.75 7.81 -1.83
CA ASP A 340 0.04 7.14 -2.87
C ASP A 340 0.12 8.03 -4.10
N HIS A 341 1.33 8.45 -4.44
CA HIS A 341 1.59 9.26 -5.61
C HIS A 341 2.24 8.40 -6.69
N SER A 342 1.53 8.12 -7.79
CA SER A 342 2.20 7.64 -9.00
C SER A 342 3.17 8.71 -9.48
N ALA A 343 4.41 8.30 -9.78
CA ALA A 343 5.48 9.25 -10.07
C ALA A 343 6.42 8.73 -11.16
N ARG A 344 7.00 9.69 -11.87
CA ARG A 344 8.14 9.49 -12.76
C ARG A 344 9.42 9.79 -11.98
N PHE A 345 10.41 8.94 -12.17
CA PHE A 345 11.68 9.00 -11.46
C PHE A 345 12.84 9.12 -12.43
N THR A 346 13.92 9.78 -12.02
CA THR A 346 15.17 9.84 -12.77
C THR A 346 16.36 9.48 -11.90
N LEU A 347 17.18 8.53 -12.34
CA LEU A 347 18.40 8.09 -11.66
C LEU A 347 19.47 7.76 -12.70
N ASP A 348 20.67 8.34 -12.57
CA ASP A 348 21.79 8.16 -13.52
C ASP A 348 21.36 8.34 -15.00
N GLY A 349 20.49 9.33 -15.26
CA GLY A 349 19.97 9.63 -16.60
C GLY A 349 18.92 8.65 -17.15
N GLN A 350 18.54 7.61 -16.39
CA GLN A 350 17.47 6.69 -16.75
C GLN A 350 16.14 7.12 -16.14
N THR A 351 15.05 6.84 -16.86
CA THR A 351 13.69 7.08 -16.37
C THR A 351 13.09 5.82 -15.78
N GLY A 352 12.49 5.95 -14.60
CA GLY A 352 11.74 4.91 -13.92
C GLY A 352 10.33 5.39 -13.57
N HIS A 353 9.47 4.45 -13.20
CA HIS A 353 8.09 4.71 -12.81
C HIS A 353 7.76 3.90 -11.55
N GLY A 354 7.04 4.51 -10.62
CA GLY A 354 6.84 3.94 -9.30
C GLY A 354 5.80 4.68 -8.49
N ILE A 355 5.76 4.35 -7.21
CA ILE A 355 4.96 5.05 -6.21
C ILE A 355 5.91 5.87 -5.34
N PHE A 356 5.56 7.12 -5.07
CA PHE A 356 6.11 7.92 -3.98
C PHE A 356 5.01 7.99 -2.91
N GLU A 357 4.92 6.99 -2.05
CA GLU A 357 3.93 7.00 -0.97
C GLU A 357 4.43 7.94 0.13
N HIS A 358 3.60 8.92 0.48
CA HIS A 358 3.97 9.98 1.41
C HIS A 358 2.89 10.19 2.48
N GLY A 359 3.32 10.19 3.74
CA GLY A 359 2.53 10.63 4.87
C GLY A 359 3.35 11.56 5.75
N SER A 360 2.86 12.77 6.02
CA SER A 360 3.48 13.66 7.00
C SER A 360 2.39 14.40 7.76
N PHE A 361 2.20 14.09 9.03
CA PHE A 361 1.19 14.72 9.88
C PHE A 361 1.73 14.94 11.29
N GLY A 362 1.28 16.02 11.94
CA GLY A 362 1.86 16.50 13.20
C GLY A 362 3.19 17.23 12.98
N ARG A 363 3.99 17.33 14.05
CA ARG A 363 5.34 17.91 14.03
C ARG A 363 6.30 17.02 13.23
N HIS A 364 7.13 17.64 12.39
CA HIS A 364 8.27 16.99 11.76
C HIS A 364 9.38 18.03 11.55
N ASP A 365 10.34 18.05 12.48
CA ASP A 365 11.42 19.05 12.52
C ASP A 365 12.23 19.10 11.22
N PRO A 366 12.61 17.97 10.57
CA PRO A 366 13.34 18.00 9.30
C PRO A 366 12.58 18.68 8.15
N SER A 367 11.25 18.58 8.13
CA SER A 367 10.41 19.26 7.12
C SER A 367 10.01 20.68 7.52
N GLY A 368 10.33 21.13 8.74
CA GLY A 368 9.90 22.43 9.27
C GLY A 368 8.43 22.51 9.65
N PHE A 369 7.72 21.38 9.76
CA PHE A 369 6.33 21.35 10.21
C PHE A 369 6.29 21.36 11.75
N ALA A 370 5.78 22.44 12.34
CA ALA A 370 5.84 22.62 13.80
C ALA A 370 4.73 21.86 14.56
N ASP A 371 3.58 21.62 13.94
CA ASP A 371 2.42 20.97 14.54
C ASP A 371 1.48 20.38 13.47
N TYR A 372 0.31 19.87 13.86
CA TYR A 372 -0.69 19.31 12.94
C TYR A 372 -1.31 20.31 11.95
N SER A 373 -1.22 21.61 12.22
CA SER A 373 -1.77 22.68 11.36
C SER A 373 -0.74 23.25 10.38
N SER A 374 0.55 23.02 10.64
CA SER A 374 1.66 23.53 9.84
C SER A 374 1.64 22.96 8.42
N VAL A 375 1.86 23.83 7.44
CA VAL A 375 1.91 23.50 6.01
C VAL A 375 3.07 24.25 5.35
N ALA A 376 3.48 23.83 4.15
CA ALA A 376 4.54 24.50 3.41
C ALA A 376 4.13 25.94 3.04
N PRO A 377 5.07 26.90 3.01
CA PRO A 377 4.80 28.31 2.72
C PRO A 377 4.35 28.56 1.28
#